data_AF-A0A3E2TG11-F1
#
_entry.id   AF-A0A3E2TG11-F1
#
_cell.length_a   1.000
_cell.length_b   1.000
_cell.length_c   1.000
_cell.angle_alpha   90.00
_cell.angle_beta   90.00
_cell.angle_gamma   90.00
#
_symmetry.space_group_name_H-M   'P 1'
#
loop_
_entity.id
_entity.type
_entity.pdbx_description
1 polymer ?
#
loop_
_entity_poly.entity_id
_entity_poly.type
_entity_poly.pdbx_seq_one_letter_code
_entity_poly.pdbx_strand_id
1 'polypeptide(L)'
;MRSILKFLILSLITLLIPGVILGMAYKLDFNDIGIIVSQMLIMFVFVLVFTNIFKYMKKYELDTEMLIGQKRNISDLKELRDERKTYKSKAMITSKILSHTYSKEEIDNLKKYATSNEDMQHYYSALIDHADKESRQEIKIRRDNFNKRYSKKQKIYPDFNGNVKTAGKWIIFFFTLAIIYNLIPKIIGKNEVILASFYMLGMIFLAVVMLNTILWIVRSLRSYWARDYI
;
A
#
# COMPACT_ATOMS: atom_id res chain seq x y z
N MET A 1 6.57 -3.56 -7.01
CA MET A 1 7.48 -2.55 -7.62
C MET A 1 6.83 -1.20 -7.91
N ARG A 2 5.65 -1.07 -8.55
CA ARG A 2 5.06 0.28 -8.79
C ARG A 2 4.58 1.05 -7.55
N SER A 3 4.18 0.38 -6.47
CA SER A 3 3.94 1.02 -5.15
C SER A 3 5.22 1.51 -4.48
N ILE A 4 6.38 0.91 -4.83
CA ILE A 4 7.70 1.22 -4.30
C ILE A 4 8.15 2.57 -4.82
N LEU A 5 8.04 2.77 -6.13
CA LEU A 5 8.37 4.03 -6.78
C LEU A 5 7.49 5.17 -6.25
N LYS A 6 6.19 4.94 -6.05
CA LYS A 6 5.29 5.98 -5.51
C LYS A 6 5.65 6.38 -4.09
N PHE A 7 5.97 5.42 -3.22
CA PHE A 7 6.36 5.72 -1.84
C PHE A 7 7.77 6.33 -1.75
N LEU A 8 8.72 5.85 -2.57
CA LEU A 8 10.05 6.43 -2.69
C LEU A 8 9.98 7.86 -3.23
N ILE A 9 9.23 8.11 -4.31
CA ILE A 9 9.00 9.46 -4.85
C ILE A 9 8.34 10.34 -3.80
N LEU A 10 7.28 9.85 -3.14
CA LEU A 10 6.62 10.62 -2.09
C LEU A 10 7.60 10.99 -1.00
N SER A 11 8.40 10.05 -0.52
CA SER A 11 9.40 10.30 0.52
C SER A 11 10.51 11.23 0.04
N LEU A 12 10.98 11.06 -1.21
CA LEU A 12 11.96 11.95 -1.83
C LEU A 12 11.42 13.38 -1.88
N ILE A 13 10.17 13.56 -2.31
CA ILE A 13 9.45 14.83 -2.32
C ILE A 13 9.37 15.39 -0.89
N THR A 14 9.04 14.55 0.10
CA THR A 14 8.93 14.96 1.50
C THR A 14 10.25 15.44 2.11
N LEU A 15 11.37 15.04 1.54
CA LEU A 15 12.70 15.34 2.10
C LEU A 15 13.42 16.41 1.30
N LEU A 16 13.34 16.33 -0.03
CA LEU A 16 13.95 17.31 -0.93
C LEU A 16 13.27 18.66 -0.84
N ILE A 17 11.94 18.72 -0.72
CA ILE A 17 11.24 20.01 -0.72
C ILE A 17 11.62 20.84 0.52
N PRO A 18 11.57 20.32 1.76
CA PRO A 18 12.09 21.04 2.92
C PRO A 18 13.58 21.34 2.80
N GLY A 19 14.40 20.37 2.36
CA GLY A 19 15.85 20.54 2.26
C GLY A 19 16.26 21.65 1.27
N VAL A 20 15.61 21.72 0.10
CA VAL A 20 15.87 22.76 -0.91
C VAL A 20 15.40 24.13 -0.41
N ILE A 21 14.20 24.21 0.17
CA ILE A 21 13.63 25.49 0.64
C ILE A 21 14.44 26.03 1.83
N LEU A 22 14.79 25.19 2.80
CA LEU A 22 15.64 25.59 3.93
C LEU A 22 17.06 25.94 3.49
N GLY A 23 17.63 25.18 2.56
CA GLY A 23 18.95 25.49 1.99
C GLY A 23 18.98 26.83 1.26
N MET A 24 17.91 27.18 0.54
CA MET A 24 17.75 28.51 -0.07
C MET A 24 17.59 29.60 0.98
N ALA A 25 16.74 29.40 1.99
CA ALA A 25 16.53 30.38 3.06
C ALA A 25 17.83 30.68 3.82
N TYR A 26 18.64 29.65 4.11
CA TYR A 26 19.94 29.82 4.74
C TYR A 26 20.94 30.57 3.84
N LYS A 27 21.01 30.22 2.54
CA LYS A 27 21.92 30.89 1.59
C LYS A 27 21.56 32.37 1.33
N LEU A 28 20.29 32.72 1.48
CA LEU A 28 19.78 34.08 1.30
C LEU A 28 19.74 34.89 2.61
N ASP A 29 20.28 34.36 3.71
CA ASP A 29 20.34 35.01 5.02
C ASP A 29 18.97 35.49 5.53
N PHE A 30 17.94 34.65 5.35
CA PHE A 30 16.59 34.98 5.77
C PHE A 30 16.51 35.12 7.30
N ASN A 31 15.85 36.18 7.76
CA ASN A 31 15.52 36.37 9.18
C ASN A 31 14.45 35.37 9.66
N ASP A 32 14.15 35.38 10.96
CA ASP A 32 13.17 34.46 11.56
C ASP A 32 11.80 34.47 10.85
N ILE A 33 11.36 35.64 10.37
CA ILE A 33 10.12 35.78 9.60
C ILE A 33 10.25 35.04 8.26
N GLY A 34 11.37 35.17 7.55
CA GLY A 34 11.66 34.45 6.32
C GLY A 34 11.71 32.92 6.51
N ILE A 35 12.20 32.45 7.66
CA ILE A 35 12.20 31.02 8.02
C ILE A 35 10.76 30.53 8.25
N ILE A 36 9.94 31.28 8.99
CA ILE A 36 8.52 30.95 9.23
C ILE A 36 7.75 30.88 7.91
N VAL A 37 7.91 31.86 7.03
CA VAL A 37 7.27 31.89 5.70
C VAL A 37 7.70 30.68 4.85
N SER A 38 8.99 30.32 4.91
CA SER A 38 9.52 29.14 4.22
C SER A 38 8.88 27.83 4.72
N GLN A 39 8.68 27.69 6.03
CA GLN A 39 7.97 26.54 6.60
C GLN A 39 6.49 26.49 6.21
N MET A 40 5.81 27.64 6.16
CA MET A 40 4.42 27.69 5.67
C MET A 40 4.32 27.28 4.20
N LEU A 41 5.28 27.68 3.36
CA LEU A 41 5.35 27.29 1.96
C LEU A 41 5.61 25.79 1.79
N ILE A 42 6.51 25.22 2.60
CA ILE A 42 6.72 23.76 2.67
C ILE A 42 5.41 23.04 2.98
N MET A 43 4.69 23.46 4.04
CA MET A 43 3.40 22.85 4.41
C MET A 43 2.37 22.96 3.30
N PHE A 44 2.29 24.11 2.63
CA PHE A 44 1.35 24.32 1.52
C PHE A 44 1.65 23.36 0.35
N VAL A 45 2.91 23.22 -0.04
CA VAL A 45 3.32 22.28 -1.10
C VAL A 45 2.96 20.84 -0.73
N PHE A 46 3.17 20.44 0.53
CA PHE A 46 2.72 19.13 1.01
C PHE A 46 1.22 18.92 0.86
N VAL A 47 0.42 19.88 1.32
CA VAL A 47 -1.04 19.82 1.22
C VAL A 47 -1.48 19.63 -0.24
N LEU A 48 -0.88 20.38 -1.18
CA LEU A 48 -1.18 20.25 -2.61
C LEU A 48 -0.82 18.86 -3.16
N VAL A 49 0.39 18.36 -2.84
CA VAL A 49 0.85 17.05 -3.31
C VAL A 49 -0.06 15.94 -2.77
N PHE A 50 -0.30 15.89 -1.46
CA PHE A 50 -1.14 14.86 -0.85
C PHE A 50 -2.58 14.93 -1.35
N THR A 51 -3.15 16.13 -1.50
CA THR A 51 -4.50 16.33 -2.04
C THR A 51 -4.62 15.75 -3.45
N ASN A 52 -3.65 16.03 -4.32
CA ASN A 52 -3.65 15.51 -5.69
C ASN A 52 -3.52 13.98 -5.73
N ILE A 53 -2.68 13.40 -4.86
CA ILE A 53 -2.55 11.95 -4.75
C ILE A 53 -3.88 11.32 -4.31
N PHE A 54 -4.54 11.86 -3.29
CA PHE A 54 -5.82 11.33 -2.82
C PHE A 54 -6.93 11.49 -3.86
N LYS A 55 -6.97 12.62 -4.58
CA LYS A 55 -7.88 12.82 -5.72
C LYS A 55 -7.67 11.76 -6.80
N TYR A 56 -6.41 11.51 -7.19
CA TYR A 56 -6.08 10.48 -8.17
C TYR A 56 -6.51 9.09 -7.70
N MET A 57 -6.26 8.74 -6.43
CA MET A 57 -6.68 7.46 -5.86
C MET A 57 -8.20 7.30 -5.88
N LYS A 58 -8.94 8.33 -5.47
CA LYS A 58 -10.41 8.31 -5.50
C LYS A 58 -10.94 8.16 -6.93
N LYS A 59 -10.40 8.92 -7.87
CA LYS A 59 -10.75 8.83 -9.30
C LYS A 59 -10.49 7.44 -9.85
N TYR A 60 -9.34 6.84 -9.54
CA TYR A 60 -9.01 5.49 -10.00
C TYR A 60 -10.03 4.43 -9.54
N GLU A 61 -10.49 4.51 -8.30
CA GLU A 61 -11.51 3.58 -7.79
C GLU A 61 -12.89 3.85 -8.42
N LEU A 62 -13.28 5.12 -8.62
CA LEU A 62 -14.53 5.47 -9.32
C LEU A 62 -14.53 5.02 -10.79
N ASP A 63 -13.43 5.24 -11.50
CA ASP A 63 -13.27 4.79 -12.89
C ASP A 63 -13.39 3.25 -12.96
N THR A 64 -12.91 2.55 -11.93
CA THR A 64 -13.04 1.09 -11.84
C THR A 64 -14.49 0.67 -11.69
N GLU A 65 -15.24 1.31 -10.79
CA GLU A 65 -16.67 1.05 -10.59
C GLU A 65 -17.48 1.29 -11.88
N MET A 66 -17.20 2.39 -12.59
CA MET A 66 -17.84 2.66 -13.88
C MET A 66 -17.55 1.57 -14.91
N LEU A 67 -16.30 1.12 -15.03
CA LEU A 67 -15.91 0.09 -15.99
C LEU A 67 -16.49 -1.28 -15.64
N ILE A 68 -16.66 -1.59 -14.35
CA ILE A 68 -17.39 -2.77 -13.91
C ILE A 68 -18.84 -2.70 -14.40
N GLY A 69 -19.51 -1.55 -14.28
CA GLY A 69 -20.88 -1.37 -14.72
C GLY A 69 -21.08 -1.50 -16.24
N GLN A 70 -20.04 -1.25 -17.03
CA GLN A 70 -20.07 -1.35 -18.50
C GLN A 70 -19.85 -2.78 -19.02
N LYS A 71 -19.16 -3.63 -18.25
CA LYS A 71 -18.84 -5.00 -18.65
C LYS A 71 -19.92 -5.98 -18.17
N ARG A 72 -20.52 -6.72 -19.11
CA ARG A 72 -21.58 -7.72 -18.82
C ARG A 72 -21.07 -9.15 -18.70
N ASN A 73 -19.96 -9.49 -19.38
CA ASN A 73 -19.43 -10.84 -19.41
C ASN A 73 -18.36 -11.07 -18.33
N ILE A 74 -18.32 -12.29 -17.80
CA ILE A 74 -17.34 -12.71 -16.78
C ILE A 74 -15.92 -12.65 -17.31
N SER A 75 -15.69 -13.03 -18.58
CA SER A 75 -14.36 -12.97 -19.20
C SER A 75 -13.79 -11.56 -19.18
N ASP A 76 -14.59 -10.57 -19.61
CA ASP A 76 -14.18 -9.17 -19.65
C ASP A 76 -13.92 -8.62 -18.24
N LEU A 77 -14.67 -9.07 -17.24
CA LEU A 77 -14.45 -8.73 -15.84
C LEU A 77 -13.14 -9.34 -15.32
N LYS A 78 -12.81 -10.58 -15.67
CA LYS A 78 -11.52 -11.20 -15.32
C LYS A 78 -10.35 -10.45 -15.93
N GLU A 79 -10.46 -10.07 -17.21
CA GLU A 79 -9.44 -9.23 -17.88
C GLU A 79 -9.29 -7.87 -17.18
N LEU A 80 -10.40 -7.19 -16.88
CA LEU A 80 -10.38 -5.92 -16.15
C LEU A 80 -9.69 -6.08 -14.79
N ARG A 81 -9.96 -7.16 -14.05
CA ARG A 81 -9.31 -7.45 -12.77
C ARG A 81 -7.80 -7.53 -12.93
N ASP A 82 -7.32 -8.15 -13.99
CA ASP A 82 -5.89 -8.33 -14.23
C ASP A 82 -5.20 -7.01 -14.61
N GLU A 83 -5.87 -6.15 -15.37
CA GLU A 83 -5.43 -4.78 -15.67
C GLU A 83 -5.37 -3.87 -14.43
N ARG A 84 -6.31 -4.05 -13.49
CA ARG A 84 -6.36 -3.24 -12.27
C ARG A 84 -5.17 -3.51 -11.35
N LYS A 85 -4.71 -2.46 -10.69
CA LYS A 85 -3.46 -2.44 -9.92
C LYS A 85 -3.68 -2.64 -8.42
N THR A 86 -4.78 -2.13 -7.87
CA THR A 86 -5.01 -2.14 -6.43
C THR A 86 -5.76 -3.39 -6.00
N TYR A 87 -5.46 -3.90 -4.81
CA TYR A 87 -6.21 -5.02 -4.21
C TYR A 87 -7.69 -4.63 -4.04
N LYS A 88 -7.98 -3.38 -3.68
CA LYS A 88 -9.36 -2.86 -3.57
C LYS A 88 -10.13 -2.98 -4.88
N SER A 89 -9.58 -2.47 -5.99
CA SER A 89 -10.21 -2.59 -7.31
C SER A 89 -10.38 -4.05 -7.73
N LYS A 90 -9.38 -4.91 -7.47
CA LYS A 90 -9.48 -6.35 -7.77
C LYS A 90 -10.56 -7.04 -6.95
N ALA A 91 -10.66 -6.75 -5.65
CA ALA A 91 -11.69 -7.29 -4.77
C ALA A 91 -13.09 -6.87 -5.24
N MET A 92 -13.28 -5.59 -5.59
CA MET A 92 -14.55 -5.09 -6.12
C MET A 92 -14.99 -5.83 -7.39
N ILE A 93 -14.06 -6.06 -8.32
CA ILE A 93 -14.33 -6.82 -9.54
C ILE A 93 -14.65 -8.28 -9.22
N THR A 94 -13.87 -8.92 -8.34
CA THR A 94 -14.11 -10.31 -7.94
C THR A 94 -15.46 -10.47 -7.23
N SER A 95 -15.86 -9.55 -6.35
CA SER A 95 -17.19 -9.53 -5.73
C SER A 95 -18.30 -9.43 -6.79
N LYS A 96 -18.10 -8.59 -7.83
CA LYS A 96 -19.03 -8.53 -8.97
C LYS A 96 -19.09 -9.85 -9.72
N ILE A 97 -17.96 -10.49 -10.01
CA ILE A 97 -17.93 -11.80 -10.68
C ILE A 97 -18.71 -12.84 -9.86
N LEU A 98 -18.44 -12.92 -8.55
CA LEU A 98 -19.12 -13.85 -7.64
C LEU A 98 -20.64 -13.62 -7.56
N SER A 99 -21.10 -12.38 -7.70
CA SER A 99 -22.54 -12.09 -7.76
C SER A 99 -23.22 -12.59 -9.05
N HIS A 100 -22.46 -12.85 -10.12
CA HIS A 100 -22.98 -13.43 -11.37
C HIS A 100 -22.82 -14.94 -11.40
N THR A 101 -21.67 -15.45 -10.95
CA THR A 101 -21.35 -16.87 -11.00
C THR A 101 -20.41 -17.23 -9.86
N TYR A 102 -20.88 -18.12 -8.99
CA TYR A 102 -20.05 -18.68 -7.96
C TYR A 102 -19.00 -19.62 -8.55
N SER A 103 -17.77 -19.49 -8.07
CA SER A 103 -16.73 -20.49 -8.24
C SER A 103 -15.77 -20.47 -7.08
N LYS A 104 -15.19 -21.62 -6.74
CA LYS A 104 -14.19 -21.73 -5.68
C LYS A 104 -12.96 -20.87 -5.97
N GLU A 105 -12.55 -20.80 -7.24
CA GLU A 105 -11.45 -19.94 -7.69
C GLU A 105 -11.69 -18.47 -7.35
N GLU A 106 -12.91 -17.96 -7.62
CA GLU A 106 -13.23 -16.55 -7.38
C GLU A 106 -13.40 -16.26 -5.88
N ILE A 107 -13.82 -17.23 -5.07
CA ILE A 107 -13.79 -17.14 -3.61
C ILE A 107 -12.37 -17.01 -3.08
N ASP A 108 -11.44 -17.83 -3.59
CA ASP A 108 -10.02 -17.76 -3.20
C ASP A 108 -9.38 -16.44 -3.66
N ASN A 109 -9.78 -15.93 -4.82
CA ASN A 109 -9.38 -14.60 -5.29
C ASN A 109 -9.94 -13.48 -4.40
N LEU A 110 -11.20 -13.55 -3.96
CA LEU A 110 -11.78 -12.55 -3.06
C LEU A 110 -11.07 -12.60 -1.70
N LYS A 111 -10.84 -13.80 -1.16
CA LYS A 111 -10.02 -14.01 0.02
C LYS A 111 -8.64 -13.42 -0.13
N LYS A 112 -8.02 -13.48 -1.30
CA LYS A 112 -6.70 -12.89 -1.54
C LYS A 112 -6.76 -11.36 -1.63
N TYR A 113 -7.73 -10.82 -2.36
CA TYR A 113 -7.80 -9.39 -2.67
C TYR A 113 -8.49 -8.54 -1.63
N ALA A 114 -9.26 -9.14 -0.71
CA ALA A 114 -10.03 -8.41 0.29
C ALA A 114 -9.17 -7.41 1.07
N THR A 115 -9.68 -6.19 1.20
CA THR A 115 -9.02 -5.09 1.91
C THR A 115 -9.87 -4.50 3.02
N SER A 116 -11.17 -4.82 3.06
CA SER A 116 -12.19 -4.24 3.94
C SER A 116 -13.13 -5.29 4.52
N ASN A 117 -13.85 -4.94 5.60
CA ASN A 117 -14.85 -5.84 6.19
C ASN A 117 -15.99 -6.15 5.23
N GLU A 118 -16.34 -5.21 4.34
CA GLU A 118 -17.34 -5.42 3.29
C GLU A 118 -16.91 -6.53 2.32
N ASP A 119 -15.64 -6.54 1.88
CA ASP A 119 -15.10 -7.62 1.06
C ASP A 119 -15.22 -8.98 1.77
N MET A 120 -14.96 -9.01 3.09
CA MET A 120 -15.09 -10.24 3.88
C MET A 120 -16.55 -10.65 4.10
N GLN A 121 -17.49 -9.71 4.18
CA GLN A 121 -18.92 -10.00 4.22
C GLN A 121 -19.37 -10.68 2.92
N HIS A 122 -18.96 -10.15 1.77
CA HIS A 122 -19.21 -10.78 0.47
C HIS A 122 -18.58 -12.18 0.38
N TYR A 123 -17.35 -12.34 0.88
CA TYR A 123 -16.68 -13.64 0.94
C TYR A 123 -17.46 -14.67 1.74
N TYR A 124 -17.84 -14.36 2.99
CA TYR A 124 -18.59 -15.30 3.83
C TYR A 124 -20.01 -15.54 3.32
N SER A 125 -20.68 -14.53 2.76
CA SER A 125 -22.02 -14.70 2.17
C SER A 125 -21.95 -15.70 1.02
N ALA A 126 -21.05 -15.48 0.07
CA ALA A 126 -20.93 -16.35 -1.09
C ALA A 126 -20.57 -17.81 -0.71
N LEU A 127 -19.74 -18.00 0.32
CA LEU A 127 -19.47 -19.32 0.90
C LEU A 127 -20.71 -19.96 1.54
N ILE A 128 -21.47 -19.21 2.34
CA ILE A 128 -22.65 -19.72 3.06
C ILE A 128 -23.75 -20.14 2.08
N ASP A 129 -23.98 -19.33 1.05
CA ASP A 129 -25.05 -19.54 0.07
C ASP A 129 -24.83 -20.81 -0.76
N HIS A 130 -23.56 -21.20 -0.96
CA HIS A 130 -23.15 -22.34 -1.78
C HIS A 130 -22.60 -23.53 -0.98
N ALA A 131 -22.66 -23.47 0.35
CA ALA A 131 -22.26 -24.58 1.23
C ALA A 131 -23.43 -25.52 1.54
N ASP A 132 -23.10 -26.79 1.76
CA ASP A 132 -23.99 -27.80 2.34
C ASP A 132 -24.31 -27.51 3.81
N LYS A 133 -25.29 -28.22 4.39
CA LYS A 133 -25.85 -27.90 5.72
C LYS A 133 -24.80 -27.94 6.84
N GLU A 134 -23.88 -28.89 6.81
CA GLU A 134 -22.87 -29.06 7.86
C GLU A 134 -21.78 -27.98 7.73
N SER A 135 -21.18 -27.84 6.54
CA SER A 135 -20.17 -26.80 6.28
C SER A 135 -20.70 -25.38 6.52
N ARG A 136 -21.98 -25.13 6.24
CA ARG A 136 -22.61 -23.82 6.45
C ARG A 136 -22.54 -23.36 7.91
N GLN A 137 -22.70 -24.27 8.88
CA GLN A 137 -22.62 -23.92 10.30
C GLN A 137 -21.18 -23.57 10.69
N GLU A 138 -20.20 -24.34 10.22
CA GLU A 138 -18.79 -24.02 10.46
C GLU A 138 -18.40 -22.66 9.88
N ILE A 139 -18.84 -22.35 8.66
CA ILE A 139 -18.55 -21.07 8.01
C ILE A 139 -19.18 -19.90 8.79
N LYS A 140 -20.41 -20.06 9.30
CA LYS A 140 -21.05 -19.06 10.16
C LYS A 140 -20.27 -18.82 11.46
N ILE A 141 -19.80 -19.89 12.10
CA ILE A 141 -18.97 -19.78 13.32
C ILE A 141 -17.66 -19.03 13.01
N ARG A 142 -16.98 -19.36 11.90
CA ARG A 142 -15.76 -18.65 11.46
C ARG A 142 -16.03 -17.17 11.19
N ARG A 143 -17.11 -16.85 10.47
CA ARG A 143 -17.56 -15.46 10.22
C ARG A 143 -17.81 -14.71 11.52
N ASP A 144 -18.48 -15.33 12.49
CA ASP A 144 -18.82 -14.66 13.75
C ASP A 144 -17.57 -14.41 14.61
N ASN A 145 -16.63 -15.37 14.63
CA ASN A 145 -15.33 -15.19 15.27
C ASN A 145 -14.48 -14.11 14.58
N PHE A 146 -14.51 -14.08 13.25
CA PHE A 146 -13.89 -13.02 12.46
C PHE A 146 -14.47 -11.65 12.84
N ASN A 147 -15.80 -11.52 12.86
CA ASN A 147 -16.50 -10.28 13.20
C ASN A 147 -16.20 -9.83 14.65
N LYS A 148 -16.15 -10.74 15.62
CA LYS A 148 -15.77 -10.41 17.00
C LYS A 148 -14.39 -9.75 17.09
N ARG A 149 -13.41 -10.23 16.30
CA ARG A 149 -12.02 -9.76 16.37
C ARG A 149 -11.71 -8.61 15.42
N TYR A 150 -12.37 -8.54 14.26
CA TYR A 150 -11.98 -7.67 13.14
C TYR A 150 -13.06 -6.69 12.65
N SER A 151 -14.31 -6.74 13.13
CA SER A 151 -15.41 -5.86 12.68
C SER A 151 -15.11 -4.35 12.77
N LYS A 152 -14.31 -3.94 13.76
CA LYS A 152 -13.92 -2.52 13.94
C LYS A 152 -12.65 -2.13 13.15
N LYS A 153 -12.00 -3.07 12.46
CA LYS A 153 -10.77 -2.77 11.69
C LYS A 153 -11.14 -2.19 10.33
N GLN A 154 -10.60 -1.02 10.03
CA GLN A 154 -10.81 -0.39 8.72
C GLN A 154 -10.14 -1.15 7.55
N LYS A 155 -9.10 -1.95 7.82
CA LYS A 155 -8.35 -2.68 6.79
C LYS A 155 -8.04 -4.11 7.21
N ILE A 156 -8.10 -5.01 6.24
CA ILE A 156 -7.83 -6.44 6.39
C ILE A 156 -6.83 -6.85 5.33
N TYR A 157 -5.93 -7.79 5.65
CA TYR A 157 -4.89 -8.26 4.74
C TYR A 157 -4.80 -9.79 4.81
N PRO A 158 -5.75 -10.51 4.22
CA PRO A 158 -5.80 -11.97 4.28
C PRO A 158 -4.70 -12.69 3.45
N ASP A 159 -4.09 -12.04 2.45
CA ASP A 159 -3.07 -12.63 1.58
C ASP A 159 -1.69 -12.81 2.27
N PHE A 160 -1.55 -13.81 3.13
CA PHE A 160 -0.31 -14.05 3.87
C PHE A 160 0.88 -14.31 2.94
N ASN A 161 0.73 -15.21 1.97
CA ASN A 161 1.83 -15.61 1.08
C ASN A 161 2.31 -14.42 0.24
N GLY A 162 1.39 -13.61 -0.30
CA GLY A 162 1.73 -12.39 -1.03
C GLY A 162 2.39 -11.34 -0.15
N ASN A 163 1.90 -11.16 1.09
CA ASN A 163 2.50 -10.25 2.07
C ASN A 163 3.93 -10.66 2.44
N VAL A 164 4.16 -11.93 2.77
CA VAL A 164 5.49 -12.47 3.12
C VAL A 164 6.46 -12.35 1.95
N LYS A 165 6.04 -12.74 0.74
CA LYS A 165 6.86 -12.62 -0.47
C LYS A 165 7.25 -11.16 -0.73
N THR A 166 6.34 -10.23 -0.46
CA THR A 166 6.60 -8.80 -0.62
C THR A 166 7.53 -8.27 0.47
N ALA A 167 7.33 -8.67 1.73
CA ALA A 167 8.20 -8.34 2.84
C ALA A 167 9.64 -8.83 2.60
N GLY A 168 9.82 -10.08 2.16
CA GLY A 168 11.12 -10.64 1.81
C GLY A 168 11.84 -9.85 0.71
N LYS A 169 11.13 -9.47 -0.36
CA LYS A 169 11.68 -8.60 -1.41
C LYS A 169 12.16 -7.25 -0.86
N TRP A 170 11.45 -6.68 0.11
CA TRP A 170 11.81 -5.41 0.73
C TRP A 170 13.00 -5.52 1.67
N ILE A 171 13.11 -6.62 2.41
CA ILE A 171 14.28 -6.93 3.23
C ILE A 171 15.52 -7.02 2.33
N ILE A 172 15.45 -7.81 1.25
CA ILE A 172 16.56 -7.93 0.29
C ILE A 172 16.92 -6.57 -0.31
N PHE A 173 15.92 -5.82 -0.78
CA PHE A 173 16.14 -4.50 -1.36
C PHE A 173 16.79 -3.51 -0.37
N PHE A 174 16.35 -3.50 0.88
CA PHE A 174 16.95 -2.67 1.93
C PHE A 174 18.44 -3.01 2.12
N PHE A 175 18.78 -4.29 2.30
CA PHE A 175 20.16 -4.70 2.52
C PHE A 175 21.04 -4.45 1.29
N THR A 176 20.54 -4.70 0.07
CA THR A 176 21.25 -4.36 -1.16
C THR A 176 21.56 -2.86 -1.23
N LEU A 177 20.59 -2.01 -0.93
CA LEU A 177 20.81 -0.56 -0.90
C LEU A 177 21.77 -0.13 0.20
N ALA A 178 21.68 -0.71 1.39
CA ALA A 178 22.58 -0.40 2.51
C ALA A 178 24.04 -0.76 2.17
N ILE A 179 24.26 -1.89 1.50
CA ILE A 179 25.58 -2.30 1.01
C ILE A 179 26.10 -1.30 -0.04
N ILE A 180 25.29 -0.99 -1.07
CA ILE A 180 25.66 -0.03 -2.11
C ILE A 180 26.01 1.33 -1.50
N TYR A 181 25.17 1.81 -0.58
CA TYR A 181 25.36 3.07 0.12
C TYR A 181 26.66 3.12 0.92
N ASN A 182 27.07 2.02 1.56
CA ASN A 182 28.36 1.96 2.28
C ASN A 182 29.59 1.87 1.36
N LEU A 183 29.42 1.48 0.09
CA LEU A 183 30.51 1.36 -0.87
C LEU A 183 30.78 2.65 -1.65
N ILE A 184 29.74 3.42 -1.97
CA ILE A 184 29.82 4.66 -2.76
C ILE A 184 30.77 5.73 -2.16
N PRO A 185 30.85 5.96 -0.83
CA PRO A 185 31.79 6.91 -0.24
C PRO A 185 33.25 6.69 -0.62
N LYS A 186 33.64 5.44 -0.92
CA LYS A 186 34.99 5.10 -1.37
C LYS A 186 35.31 5.63 -2.78
N ILE A 187 34.29 6.02 -3.53
CA ILE A 187 34.35 6.45 -4.94
C ILE A 187 34.23 7.99 -5.05
N ILE A 188 33.43 8.64 -4.18
CA ILE A 188 33.09 10.07 -4.26
C ILE A 188 34.29 11.01 -3.93
N GLY A 189 35.37 10.50 -3.33
CA GLY A 189 36.56 11.28 -3.00
C GLY A 189 36.40 12.15 -1.73
N LYS A 190 37.40 12.99 -1.43
CA LYS A 190 37.54 13.71 -0.14
C LYS A 190 36.72 15.00 0.01
N ASN A 191 35.76 15.29 -0.87
CA ASN A 191 34.97 16.53 -0.72
C ASN A 191 33.98 16.37 0.45
N GLU A 192 34.28 17.03 1.57
CA GLU A 192 33.54 16.91 2.83
C GLU A 192 32.06 17.28 2.71
N VAL A 193 31.73 18.31 1.92
CA VAL A 193 30.34 18.77 1.73
C VAL A 193 29.53 17.76 0.93
N ILE A 194 30.10 17.23 -0.15
CA ILE A 194 29.45 16.21 -0.99
C ILE A 194 29.27 14.91 -0.20
N LEU A 195 30.29 14.53 0.57
CA LEU A 195 30.28 13.33 1.40
C LEU A 195 29.22 13.42 2.52
N ALA A 196 29.16 14.56 3.23
CA ALA A 196 28.16 14.80 4.26
C ALA A 196 26.73 14.80 3.68
N SER A 197 26.53 15.43 2.52
CA SER A 197 25.23 15.45 1.83
C SER A 197 24.81 14.04 1.37
N PHE A 198 25.75 13.26 0.84
CA PHE A 198 25.53 11.87 0.49
C PHE A 198 25.10 11.05 1.70
N TYR A 199 25.79 11.19 2.83
CA TYR A 199 25.45 10.46 4.04
C TYR A 199 24.06 10.83 4.57
N MET A 200 23.76 12.13 4.62
CA MET A 200 22.45 12.58 5.10
C MET A 200 21.32 12.06 4.21
N LEU A 201 21.41 12.24 2.89
CA LEU A 201 20.37 11.79 1.96
C LEU A 201 20.20 10.27 1.96
N GLY A 202 21.30 9.53 2.00
CA GLY A 202 21.26 8.07 2.00
C GLY A 202 20.73 7.48 3.31
N MET A 203 21.07 8.05 4.47
CA MET A 203 20.46 7.64 5.74
C MET A 203 18.94 7.82 5.74
N ILE A 204 18.45 8.96 5.24
CA ILE A 204 17.03 9.21 5.21
C ILE A 204 16.33 8.28 4.20
N PHE A 205 16.93 8.08 3.03
CA PHE A 205 16.42 7.14 2.03
C PHE A 205 16.35 5.71 2.57
N LEU A 206 17.38 5.24 3.28
CA LEU A 206 17.37 3.93 3.94
C LEU A 206 16.31 3.85 5.04
N ALA A 207 16.12 4.91 5.84
CA ALA A 207 15.08 4.97 6.87
C ALA A 207 13.67 4.82 6.28
N VAL A 208 13.40 5.49 5.15
CA VAL A 208 12.15 5.36 4.40
C VAL A 208 11.94 3.91 3.94
N VAL A 209 12.94 3.31 3.31
CA VAL A 209 12.87 1.92 2.84
C VAL A 209 12.62 0.98 4.03
N MET A 210 13.32 1.16 5.13
CA MET A 210 13.18 0.38 6.37
C MET A 210 11.76 0.48 6.94
N LEU A 211 11.20 1.68 7.10
CA LEU A 211 9.85 1.88 7.61
C LEU A 211 8.82 1.13 6.76
N ASN A 212 8.96 1.20 5.43
CA ASN A 212 8.08 0.47 4.55
C ASN A 212 8.28 -1.06 4.65
N THR A 213 9.52 -1.54 4.80
CA THR A 213 9.79 -2.97 5.08
C THR A 213 9.07 -3.43 6.34
N ILE A 214 9.16 -2.66 7.43
CA ILE A 214 8.48 -2.93 8.70
C ILE A 214 6.95 -3.00 8.49
N LEU A 215 6.37 -2.06 7.72
CA LEU A 215 4.94 -2.09 7.41
C LEU A 215 4.52 -3.40 6.72
N TRP A 216 5.32 -3.91 5.79
CA TRP A 216 5.04 -5.20 5.13
C TRP A 216 5.19 -6.40 6.06
N ILE A 217 6.17 -6.38 6.97
CA ILE A 217 6.31 -7.41 8.02
C ILE A 217 5.08 -7.40 8.93
N VAL A 218 4.66 -6.23 9.43
CA VAL A 218 3.47 -6.09 10.29
C VAL A 218 2.21 -6.56 9.57
N ARG A 219 2.05 -6.26 8.27
CA ARG A 219 0.93 -6.78 7.46
C ARG A 219 0.96 -8.30 7.36
N SER A 220 2.14 -8.88 7.18
CA SER A 220 2.32 -10.34 7.13
C SER A 220 1.95 -11.01 8.45
N LEU A 221 2.40 -10.44 9.57
CA LEU A 221 2.04 -10.91 10.92
C LEU A 221 0.53 -10.82 11.15
N ARG A 222 -0.09 -9.68 10.84
CA ARG A 222 -1.56 -9.53 10.96
C ARG A 222 -2.32 -10.55 10.11
N SER A 223 -1.83 -10.83 8.91
CA SER A 223 -2.39 -11.83 8.02
C SER A 223 -2.29 -13.25 8.59
N TYR A 224 -1.15 -13.59 9.21
CA TYR A 224 -0.95 -14.87 9.89
C TYR A 224 -2.01 -15.13 10.96
N TRP A 225 -2.18 -14.17 11.87
CA TRP A 225 -3.19 -14.26 12.95
C TRP A 225 -4.64 -14.21 12.46
N ALA A 226 -4.89 -13.69 11.25
CA ALA A 226 -6.21 -13.65 10.66
C ALA A 226 -6.60 -14.96 9.98
N ARG A 227 -5.62 -15.78 9.56
CA ARG A 227 -5.85 -17.05 8.85
C ARG A 227 -6.71 -18.03 9.63
N ASP A 228 -6.59 -18.07 10.96
CA ASP A 228 -7.40 -18.99 11.78
C ASP A 228 -8.90 -18.65 11.75
N TYR A 229 -9.25 -17.45 11.25
CA TYR A 229 -10.61 -16.96 11.13
C TYR A 229 -11.12 -16.99 9.67
N ILE A 230 -10.22 -17.09 8.68
CA ILE A 230 -10.49 -16.97 7.24
C ILE A 230 -9.96 -18.18 6.48
#